data_AF-A0AAV6YG16-F1
#
_entry.id   AF-A0AAV6YG16-F1
#
_cell.length_a   1.000
_cell.length_b   1.000
_cell.length_c   1.000
_cell.angle_alpha   90.00
_cell.angle_beta   90.00
_cell.angle_gamma   90.00
#
_symmetry.space_group_name_H-M   'P 1'
#
loop_
_entity.id
_entity.type
_entity.pdbx_description
1 polymer ?
#
loop_
_entity_poly.entity_id
_entity_poly.type
_entity_poly.pdbx_seq_one_letter_code
_entity_poly.pdbx_strand_id
1 'polypeptide(L)' 'MEIETYRRLLEGELGQFSQTSVSTTSSSSTTKVSSQTSSVDSRKDPTKTRKVKTIVEEVVDGKVVSSRVEEVEEKVN' A
#
# COMPACT_ATOMS: atom_id res chain seq x y z
N MET A 1 -0.32 11.50 -17.31
CA MET A 1 -0.66 12.38 -16.16
C MET A 1 0.00 11.86 -14.88
N GLU A 2 0.21 12.71 -13.88
CA GLU A 2 0.89 12.34 -12.61
C GLU A 2 0.12 11.27 -11.80
N ILE A 3 -1.22 11.25 -11.88
CA ILE A 3 -2.05 10.21 -11.26
C ILE A 3 -1.83 8.80 -11.87
N GLU A 4 -1.48 8.72 -13.17
CA GLU A 4 -1.27 7.44 -13.85
C GLU A 4 0.06 6.81 -13.44
N THR A 5 1.08 7.61 -13.18
CA THR A 5 2.36 7.12 -12.65
C THR A 5 2.19 6.46 -11.28
N TYR A 6 1.39 7.06 -10.39
CA TYR A 6 1.14 6.47 -9.08
C TYR A 6 0.33 5.18 -9.14
N ARG A 7 -0.67 5.10 -10.03
CA ARG A 7 -1.41 3.83 -10.24
C ARG A 7 -0.48 2.69 -10.64
N ARG A 8 0.40 2.90 -11.61
CA ARG A 8 1.35 1.87 -12.07
C ARG A 8 2.35 1.41 -11.00
N LEU A 9 2.75 2.31 -10.10
CA LEU A 9 3.59 1.99 -8.94
C LEU A 9 2.84 1.11 -7.93
N LEU A 10 1.54 1.34 -7.73
CA LEU A 10 0.68 0.52 -6.85
C LEU A 10 0.27 -0.81 -7.50
N GLU A 11 0.07 -0.83 -8.82
CA GLU A 11 -0.37 -2.00 -9.60
C GLU A 11 0.79 -2.96 -9.96
N GLY A 12 2.04 -2.61 -9.63
CA GLY A 12 3.20 -3.49 -9.82
C GLY A 12 3.67 -3.65 -11.26
N GLU A 13 3.23 -2.76 -12.16
CA GLU A 13 3.50 -2.82 -13.61
C GLU A 13 4.99 -2.65 -13.96
N LEU A 14 5.79 -2.04 -13.08
CA LEU A 14 7.24 -1.87 -13.25
C LEU A 14 8.06 -3.18 -13.16
N GLY A 15 7.43 -4.33 -12.93
CA GLY A 15 8.07 -5.66 -12.91
C GLY A 15 8.04 -6.41 -14.25
N GLN A 16 7.39 -5.89 -15.30
CA GLN A 16 7.27 -6.53 -16.61
C GLN A 16 8.02 -5.76 -17.70
N PHE A 17 9.29 -5.41 -17.44
CA PHE A 17 10.21 -5.10 -18.54
C PHE A 17 10.61 -6.41 -19.22
N SER A 18 9.74 -6.81 -20.14
CA SER A 18 10.04 -7.51 -21.39
C SER A 18 11.53 -7.75 -21.65
N GLN A 19 11.98 -8.96 -21.35
CA GLN A 19 12.80 -9.65 -22.34
C GLN A 19 11.87 -10.05 -23.49
N THR A 20 12.43 -10.00 -24.69
CA THR A 20 11.96 -10.62 -25.93
C THR A 20 10.80 -9.96 -26.69
N SER A 21 11.23 -9.17 -27.67
CA SER A 21 10.71 -9.03 -29.04
C SER A 21 9.68 -10.07 -29.51
N VAL A 22 8.69 -9.54 -30.24
CA VAL A 22 7.93 -10.11 -31.39
C VAL A 22 7.03 -11.34 -31.17
N SER A 23 5.71 -11.14 -31.32
CA SER A 23 4.79 -11.83 -32.27
C SER A 23 3.35 -11.87 -31.76
N THR A 24 2.47 -11.13 -32.44
CA THR A 24 1.16 -11.54 -32.99
C THR A 24 0.13 -12.32 -32.14
N THR A 25 -1.12 -11.85 -32.28
CA THR A 25 -2.42 -12.56 -32.15
C THR A 25 -3.00 -12.83 -30.75
N SER A 26 -4.03 -12.04 -30.44
CA SER A 26 -5.31 -12.42 -29.83
C SER A 26 -5.39 -13.78 -29.11
N SER A 27 -5.41 -13.72 -27.79
CA SER A 27 -6.17 -14.68 -26.97
C SER A 27 -6.74 -13.97 -25.75
N SER A 28 -8.01 -13.60 -25.89
CA SER A 28 -8.91 -13.39 -24.76
C SER A 28 -8.98 -14.70 -23.97
N SER A 29 -8.22 -14.79 -22.88
CA SER A 29 -8.31 -15.91 -21.95
C SER A 29 -7.96 -15.46 -20.54
N THR A 30 -9.01 -15.33 -19.74
CA THR A 30 -9.06 -15.65 -18.31
C THR A 30 -7.84 -15.26 -17.48
N THR A 31 -7.89 -14.09 -16.87
CA THR A 31 -7.47 -13.98 -15.47
C THR A 31 -8.71 -13.64 -14.68
N LYS A 32 -9.27 -14.67 -14.06
CA LYS A 32 -10.32 -14.53 -13.06
C LYS A 32 -9.82 -13.44 -12.11
N VAL A 33 -10.59 -12.35 -12.00
CA VAL A 33 -10.48 -11.45 -10.86
C VAL A 33 -10.92 -12.30 -9.67
N SER A 34 -9.97 -13.10 -9.16
CA SER A 34 -10.00 -13.50 -7.78
C SER A 34 -9.82 -12.18 -7.06
N SER A 35 -10.93 -11.57 -6.68
CA SER A 35 -10.97 -10.71 -5.51
C SER A 35 -10.54 -11.58 -4.34
N GLN A 36 -9.25 -11.89 -4.29
CA GLN A 36 -8.57 -12.24 -3.08
C GLN A 36 -8.57 -10.92 -2.32
N THR A 37 -9.70 -10.63 -1.67
CA THR A 37 -9.61 -10.14 -0.30
C THR A 37 -8.57 -11.05 0.30
N SER A 38 -7.35 -10.56 0.49
CA SER A 38 -6.39 -11.21 1.34
C SER A 38 -7.10 -11.23 2.68
N SER A 39 -7.89 -12.27 2.89
CA SER A 39 -8.20 -12.80 4.19
C SER A 39 -6.82 -12.99 4.77
N VAL A 40 -6.42 -11.98 5.53
CA VAL A 40 -5.27 -12.00 6.38
C VAL A 40 -5.56 -13.13 7.36
N ASP A 41 -5.32 -14.35 6.91
CA ASP A 41 -4.89 -15.45 7.75
C ASP A 41 -3.48 -15.08 8.23
N SER A 42 -3.41 -13.94 8.92
CA SER A 42 -2.31 -13.60 9.77
C SER A 42 -2.42 -14.60 10.90
N ARG A 43 -1.77 -15.75 10.70
CA ARG A 43 -1.17 -16.50 11.80
C ARG A 43 -0.62 -15.45 12.74
N LYS A 44 -1.32 -15.22 13.85
CA LYS A 44 -0.94 -14.25 14.88
C LYS A 44 0.42 -14.69 15.38
N ASP A 45 1.48 -14.08 14.85
CA ASP A 45 2.77 -14.17 15.48
C ASP A 45 2.61 -13.49 16.84
N PRO A 46 2.63 -14.24 17.96
CA PRO A 46 2.33 -13.69 19.29
C PRO A 46 3.39 -12.69 19.76
N THR A 47 4.47 -12.56 19.00
CA THR A 47 5.59 -11.64 19.22
C THR A 47 5.50 -10.38 18.36
N LYS A 48 4.52 -10.26 17.44
CA LYS A 48 4.40 -9.09 16.58
C LYS A 48 3.89 -7.89 17.39
N THR A 49 4.70 -6.84 17.47
CA THR A 49 4.28 -5.55 18.03
C THR A 49 3.92 -4.57 16.92
N ARG A 50 2.92 -3.71 17.18
CA ARG A 50 2.52 -2.60 16.33
C ARG A 50 2.90 -1.31 17.04
N LYS A 51 3.64 -0.45 16.35
CA LYS A 51 3.93 0.90 16.83
C LYS A 51 3.02 1.91 16.14
N VAL A 52 2.28 2.67 16.93
CA VAL A 52 1.36 3.72 16.49
C VAL A 52 1.99 5.07 16.83
N LYS A 53 2.17 5.93 15.82
CA LYS A 53 2.60 7.32 15.99
C LYS A 53 1.46 8.24 15.59
N THR A 54 0.96 9.00 16.55
CA THR A 54 -0.08 10.01 16.36
C THR A 54 0.57 11.38 16.42
N ILE A 55 0.32 12.23 15.43
CA ILE A 55 0.81 13.61 15.40
C ILE A 55 -0.41 14.51 15.58
N VAL A 56 -0.39 15.35 16.62
CA VAL A 56 -1.43 16.34 16.89
C VAL A 56 -0.86 17.71 16.58
N GLU A 57 -1.45 18.40 15.62
CA GLU A 57 -1.06 19.75 15.23
C GLU A 57 -2.20 20.73 15.53
N GLU A 58 -1.84 21.85 16.16
CA GLU A 58 -2.74 22.98 16.34
C GLU A 58 -2.46 24.01 15.24
N VAL A 59 -3.50 24.40 14.51
CA VAL A 59 -3.39 25.30 13.36
C VAL A 59 -4.26 26.53 13.58
N VAL A 60 -3.65 27.71 13.46
CA VAL A 60 -4.32 29.02 13.49
C VAL A 60 -3.92 29.79 12.23
N ASP A 61 -4.87 30.35 11.50
CA ASP A 61 -4.65 31.07 10.24
C ASP A 61 -3.88 30.28 9.17
N GLY A 62 -4.08 28.95 9.14
CA GLY A 62 -3.38 28.05 8.22
C GLY A 62 -1.90 27.81 8.58
N LYS A 63 -1.44 28.25 9.75
CA LYS A 63 -0.09 28.00 10.27
C LYS A 63 -0.15 27.09 11.49
N VAL A 64 0.74 26.10 11.54
CA VAL A 64 0.90 25.24 12.72
C VAL A 64 1.55 26.05 13.83
N VAL A 65 0.86 26.20 14.96
CA VAL A 65 1.34 26.92 16.15
C VAL A 65 1.84 25.98 17.25
N SER A 66 1.44 24.71 17.20
CA SER A 66 1.89 23.67 18.12
C SER A 66 1.85 22.30 17.44
N SER A 67 2.81 21.43 17.76
CA SER A 67 2.85 20.05 17.28
C SER A 67 3.33 19.14 18.40
N ARG A 68 2.65 18.01 18.62
CA ARG A 68 3.08 16.96 19.54
C ARG A 68 2.96 15.59 18.90
N VAL A 69 3.90 14.71 19.25
CA VAL A 69 3.93 13.33 18.77
C VAL A 69 3.66 12.41 19.95
N GLU A 70 2.68 11.53 19.78
CA GLU A 70 2.29 10.51 20.74
C GLU A 70 2.63 9.14 20.15
N GLU A 71 3.50 8.38 20.81
CA GLU A 71 3.96 7.07 20.34
C GLU A 71 3.50 5.97 21.31
N VAL A 72 2.77 4.98 20.78
CA VAL A 72 2.22 3.86 21.55
C VAL A 72 2.64 2.55 20.89
N GLU A 73 3.15 1.61 21.67
CA GLU A 73 3.46 0.26 21.20
C GLU A 73 2.43 -0.73 21.75
N GLU A 74 1.75 -1.44 20.84
CA GLU A 74 0.70 -2.40 21.14
C GLU A 74 1.15 -3.80 20.75
N LYS A 75 0.89 -4.78 21.61
CA LYS A 75 1.06 -6.19 21.24
C LYS A 75 -0.12 -6.60 20.37
N VAL A 76 0.16 -7.09 19.16
CA VAL A 76 -0.88 -7.61 18.28
C VAL A 76 -1.18 -9.03 18.73
N ASN A 77 -2.10 -9.16 19.69
CA ASN A 77 -2.59 -10.45 20.17
C ASN A 77 -3.23 -11.24 19.06
#